data_AF-A0A6I7DHH6-F1
#
_entry.id   AF-A0A6I7DHH6-F1
#
_cell.length_a   1.000
_cell.length_b   1.000
_cell.length_c   1.000
_cell.angle_alpha   90.00
_cell.angle_beta   90.00
_cell.angle_gamma   90.00
#
_symmetry.space_group_name_H-M   'P 1'
#
loop_
_entity.id
_entity.type
_entity.pdbx_description
1 polymer ?
#
loop_
_entity_poly.entity_id
_entity_poly.type
_entity_poly.pdbx_seq_one_letter_code
_entity_poly.pdbx_strand_id
1 'polypeptide(L)'
;MGKLLHTQAYESFKLLEEQKYETRATHIFNCEPSLAVFLLWCNIEVLLRLNKYYDKIQDPWPDNLSFIHANWRPLKHIKGINIDAYNAIFVGPKSLWKIRNKIAHTGKFIEKYEVEYFVEYAKFVIDCLNSGLPKRSDFLTKKRIVMHKRIEEGNDFF
;
A
#
# COMPACT_ATOMS: atom_id res chain seq x y z
N MET A 1 -5.33 -7.17 -27.17
CA MET A 1 -4.17 -6.45 -26.62
C MET A 1 -3.92 -6.95 -25.20
N GLY A 2 -2.81 -7.64 -24.95
CA GLY A 2 -2.47 -8.10 -23.60
C GLY A 2 -2.33 -6.93 -22.62
N LYS A 3 -2.64 -7.15 -21.34
CA LYS A 3 -2.40 -6.15 -20.28
C LYS A 3 -0.89 -5.86 -20.22
N LEU A 4 -0.48 -4.61 -20.45
CA LEU A 4 0.93 -4.21 -20.44
C LEU A 4 1.52 -4.22 -19.02
N LEU A 5 0.70 -3.87 -18.02
CA LEU A 5 1.04 -4.02 -16.61
C LEU A 5 0.54 -5.37 -16.08
N HIS A 6 1.16 -5.81 -14.98
CA HIS A 6 0.66 -6.95 -14.21
C HIS A 6 -0.81 -6.75 -13.83
N THR A 7 -1.62 -7.81 -13.89
CA THR A 7 -3.06 -7.76 -13.59
C THR A 7 -3.34 -7.16 -12.21
N GLN A 8 -2.57 -7.53 -11.18
CA GLN A 8 -2.75 -6.99 -9.84
C GLN A 8 -2.50 -5.47 -9.74
N ALA A 9 -1.68 -4.88 -10.62
CA ALA A 9 -1.51 -3.42 -10.65
C ALA A 9 -2.79 -2.73 -11.13
N TYR A 10 -3.47 -3.29 -12.13
CA TYR A 10 -4.77 -2.78 -12.58
C TYR A 10 -5.84 -2.89 -11.51
N GLU A 11 -5.94 -4.05 -10.87
CA GLU A 11 -6.90 -4.26 -9.77
C GLU A 11 -6.60 -3.31 -8.60
N SER A 12 -5.33 -3.07 -8.30
CA SER A 12 -4.92 -2.11 -7.26
C SER A 12 -5.37 -0.68 -7.58
N PHE A 13 -5.20 -0.20 -8.82
CA PHE A 13 -5.72 1.11 -9.22
C PHE A 13 -7.24 1.18 -9.15
N LYS A 14 -7.93 0.12 -9.62
CA LYS A 14 -9.38 0.02 -9.53
C LYS A 14 -9.86 0.05 -8.08
N LEU A 15 -9.18 -0.67 -7.18
CA LEU A 15 -9.48 -0.66 -5.75
C LEU A 15 -9.28 0.74 -5.16
N LEU A 16 -8.26 1.50 -5.54
CA LEU A 16 -8.09 2.88 -5.08
C LEU A 16 -9.19 3.82 -5.61
N GLU A 17 -9.67 3.62 -6.85
CA GLU A 17 -10.77 4.39 -7.43
C GLU A 17 -12.13 4.06 -6.78
N GLU A 18 -12.38 2.77 -6.51
CA GLU A 18 -13.61 2.28 -5.88
C GLU A 18 -13.63 2.53 -4.37
N GLN A 19 -12.48 2.45 -3.71
CA GLN A 19 -12.34 2.78 -2.30
C GLN A 19 -12.33 4.31 -2.15
N LYS A 20 -13.53 4.90 -2.09
CA LYS A 20 -13.76 6.07 -1.22
C LYS A 20 -13.62 5.62 0.23
N TYR A 21 -12.38 5.26 0.61
CA TYR A 21 -12.03 4.66 1.88
C TYR A 21 -12.65 5.44 3.05
N GLU A 22 -12.63 6.77 2.99
CA GLU A 22 -13.21 7.62 4.02
C GLU A 22 -14.70 7.37 4.26
N THR A 23 -15.53 7.31 3.22
CA THR A 23 -16.98 7.16 3.39
C THR A 23 -17.34 5.79 3.96
N ARG A 24 -16.70 4.74 3.44
CA ARG A 24 -17.02 3.35 3.80
C ARG A 24 -16.43 2.97 5.16
N ALA A 25 -15.21 3.43 5.46
CA ALA A 25 -14.59 3.23 6.76
C ALA A 25 -15.34 4.01 7.84
N THR A 26 -15.79 5.25 7.59
CA THR A 26 -16.59 6.04 8.56
C THR A 26 -17.88 5.33 8.97
N HIS A 27 -18.57 4.70 8.01
CA HIS A 27 -19.77 3.93 8.33
C HIS A 27 -19.43 2.67 9.15
N ILE A 28 -18.39 1.92 8.75
CA ILE A 28 -17.98 0.69 9.41
C ILE A 28 -17.33 0.95 10.78
N PHE A 29 -16.68 2.10 10.99
CA PHE A 29 -16.00 2.46 12.24
C PHE A 29 -16.94 2.40 13.46
N ASN A 30 -18.21 2.74 13.28
CA ASN A 30 -19.19 2.73 14.37
C ASN A 30 -19.82 1.37 14.61
N CYS A 31 -19.71 0.43 13.68
CA CYS A 31 -20.35 -0.88 13.75
C CYS A 31 -19.35 -2.01 14.02
N GLU A 32 -18.20 -1.99 13.35
CA GLU A 32 -17.19 -3.06 13.34
C GLU A 32 -15.77 -2.48 13.32
N PRO A 33 -15.23 -2.05 14.49
CA PRO A 33 -13.92 -1.41 14.57
C PRO A 33 -12.77 -2.26 13.99
N SER A 34 -12.79 -3.58 14.26
CA SER A 34 -11.80 -4.52 13.73
C SER A 34 -11.78 -4.56 12.20
N LEU A 35 -12.95 -4.53 11.55
CA LEU A 35 -13.05 -4.49 10.10
C LEU A 35 -12.54 -3.17 9.54
N ALA A 36 -12.79 -2.07 10.25
CA ALA A 36 -12.32 -0.77 9.82
C ALA A 36 -10.78 -0.66 9.85
N VAL A 37 -10.13 -1.24 10.86
CA VAL A 37 -8.66 -1.39 10.90
C VAL A 37 -8.11 -2.23 9.75
N PHE A 38 -8.83 -3.28 9.37
CA PHE A 38 -8.46 -4.05 8.18
C PHE A 38 -8.51 -3.22 6.91
N LEU A 39 -9.56 -2.44 6.72
CA LEU A 39 -9.70 -1.59 5.54
C LEU A 39 -8.62 -0.50 5.49
N LEU A 40 -8.25 0.10 6.63
CA LEU A 40 -7.10 1.00 6.74
C LEU A 40 -5.84 0.35 6.19
N TRP A 41 -5.53 -0.84 6.70
CA TRP A 41 -4.34 -1.57 6.31
C TRP A 41 -4.37 -1.95 4.82
N CYS A 42 -5.50 -2.43 4.31
CA CYS A 42 -5.64 -2.79 2.89
C CYS A 42 -5.31 -1.60 1.96
N ASN A 43 -5.75 -0.39 2.30
CA ASN A 43 -5.45 0.79 1.51
C ASN A 43 -3.96 1.13 1.52
N ILE A 44 -3.34 1.15 2.71
CA ILE A 44 -1.90 1.33 2.87
C ILE A 44 -1.12 0.28 2.08
N GLU A 45 -1.53 -0.98 2.17
CA GLU A 45 -0.89 -2.11 1.50
C GLU A 45 -0.93 -1.97 -0.03
N VAL A 46 -2.08 -1.58 -0.60
CA VAL A 46 -2.23 -1.31 -2.03
C VAL A 46 -1.26 -0.23 -2.48
N LEU A 47 -1.19 0.89 -1.75
CA LEU A 47 -0.28 2.00 -2.05
C LEU A 47 1.19 1.59 -1.96
N LEU A 48 1.56 0.79 -0.97
CA LEU A 48 2.93 0.28 -0.80
C LEU A 48 3.32 -0.64 -1.96
N ARG A 49 2.43 -1.57 -2.36
CA ARG A 49 2.68 -2.48 -3.48
C ARG A 49 2.81 -1.71 -4.80
N LEU A 50 1.97 -0.70 -5.03
CA LEU A 50 2.06 0.15 -6.22
C LEU A 50 3.35 0.97 -6.26
N ASN A 51 3.74 1.60 -5.15
CA ASN A 51 5.03 2.31 -5.04
C ASN A 51 6.21 1.36 -5.32
N LYS A 52 6.19 0.17 -4.72
CA LYS A 52 7.25 -0.83 -4.92
C LYS A 52 7.30 -1.32 -6.37
N TYR A 53 6.15 -1.61 -6.95
CA TYR A 53 6.04 -2.04 -8.33
C TYR A 53 6.50 -0.94 -9.29
N TYR A 54 6.22 0.34 -9.01
CA TYR A 54 6.73 1.43 -9.83
C TYR A 54 8.26 1.53 -9.77
N ASP A 55 8.85 1.48 -8.57
CA ASP A 55 10.30 1.52 -8.35
C ASP A 55 11.03 0.41 -9.13
N LYS A 56 10.37 -0.75 -9.27
CA LYS A 56 10.90 -1.95 -9.91
C LYS A 56 9.91 -2.51 -10.95
N ILE A 57 9.51 -1.68 -11.91
CA ILE A 57 8.44 -1.99 -12.89
C ILE A 57 8.72 -3.23 -13.77
N GLN A 58 9.99 -3.60 -13.85
CA GLN A 58 10.47 -4.76 -14.58
C GLN A 58 10.40 -6.07 -13.79
N ASP A 59 10.33 -5.98 -12.47
CA ASP A 59 10.23 -7.13 -11.57
C ASP A 59 8.77 -7.62 -11.51
N PRO A 60 8.51 -8.85 -11.04
CA PRO A 60 7.16 -9.32 -10.77
C PRO A 60 6.44 -8.44 -9.75
N TRP A 61 5.11 -8.57 -9.72
CA TRP A 61 4.32 -7.89 -8.71
C TRP A 61 4.72 -8.34 -7.29
N PRO A 62 4.83 -7.42 -6.33
CA PRO A 62 5.29 -7.77 -4.98
C PRO A 62 4.14 -8.37 -4.16
N ASP A 63 3.92 -9.67 -4.32
CA ASP A 63 2.90 -10.41 -3.55
C ASP A 63 3.20 -10.43 -2.04
N ASN A 64 4.49 -10.40 -1.69
CA ASN A 64 4.98 -10.39 -0.31
C ASN A 64 5.46 -9.00 0.09
N LEU A 65 5.20 -8.63 1.35
CA LEU A 65 5.55 -7.32 1.92
C LEU A 65 6.97 -7.24 2.54
N SER A 66 7.88 -8.11 2.11
CA SER A 66 9.27 -8.16 2.64
C SER A 66 10.09 -6.90 2.35
N PHE A 67 9.64 -6.05 1.43
CA PHE A 67 10.27 -4.77 1.08
C PHE A 67 9.96 -3.64 2.08
N ILE A 68 9.08 -3.88 3.06
CA ILE A 68 8.73 -2.87 4.05
C ILE A 68 9.80 -2.83 5.14
N HIS A 69 10.74 -1.91 4.97
CA HIS A 69 11.80 -1.61 5.93
C HIS A 69 12.10 -0.11 5.98
N ALA A 70 12.60 0.39 7.11
CA ALA A 70 12.84 1.82 7.35
C ALA A 70 13.73 2.51 6.30
N ASN A 71 14.62 1.76 5.64
CA ASN A 71 15.53 2.30 4.63
C ASN A 71 14.91 2.43 3.22
N TRP A 72 13.71 1.89 2.98
CA TRP A 72 13.05 2.03 1.69
C TRP A 72 12.53 3.47 1.56
N ARG A 73 12.78 4.12 0.42
CA ARG A 73 12.64 5.57 0.25
C ARG A 73 11.29 6.13 0.73
N PRO A 74 10.11 5.58 0.36
CA PRO A 74 8.83 6.09 0.86
C PRO A 74 8.72 6.02 2.38
N LEU A 75 9.16 4.91 2.98
CA LEU A 75 9.11 4.71 4.43
C LEU A 75 10.14 5.55 5.19
N LYS A 76 11.34 5.72 4.62
CA LYS A 76 12.38 6.62 5.14
C LYS A 76 11.86 8.06 5.19
N HIS A 77 11.15 8.49 4.16
CA HIS A 77 10.55 9.81 4.08
C HIS A 77 9.46 10.00 5.15
N ILE A 78 8.50 9.07 5.24
CA ILE A 78 7.46 9.07 6.27
C ILE A 78 8.07 9.15 7.67
N LYS A 79 9.05 8.29 7.98
CA LYS A 79 9.76 8.29 9.27
C LYS A 79 10.47 9.61 9.54
N GLY A 80 11.04 10.24 8.52
CA GLY A 80 11.73 11.52 8.64
C GLY A 80 10.81 12.70 8.91
N ILE A 81 9.55 12.63 8.47
CA ILE A 81 8.55 13.68 8.72
C ILE A 81 7.82 13.42 10.05
N ASN A 82 7.36 12.20 10.27
CA ASN A 82 6.58 11.83 11.44
C ASN A 82 6.92 10.39 11.88
N ILE A 83 7.80 10.31 12.89
CA ILE A 83 8.26 9.04 13.43
C ILE A 83 7.15 8.29 14.18
N ASP A 84 6.22 9.01 14.81
CA ASP A 84 5.11 8.41 15.56
C ASP A 84 4.13 7.73 14.60
N ALA A 85 3.80 8.39 13.48
CA ALA A 85 3.00 7.79 12.41
C ALA A 85 3.68 6.54 11.84
N TYR A 86 4.99 6.63 11.57
CA TYR A 86 5.75 5.47 11.09
C TYR A 86 5.68 4.30 12.07
N ASN A 87 5.87 4.58 13.37
CA ASN A 87 5.83 3.54 14.40
C ASN A 87 4.42 2.96 14.56
N ALA A 88 3.39 3.81 14.66
CA ALA A 88 2.00 3.42 14.81
C ALA A 88 1.54 2.48 13.69
N ILE A 89 2.02 2.66 12.46
CA ILE A 89 1.61 1.82 11.32
C ILE A 89 2.50 0.59 11.15
N PHE A 90 3.83 0.74 11.25
CA PHE A 90 4.77 -0.29 10.80
C PHE A 90 5.54 -0.99 11.92
N VAL A 91 5.76 -0.37 13.08
CA VAL A 91 6.75 -0.84 14.07
C VAL A 91 6.14 -1.16 15.43
N GLY A 92 6.52 -2.32 15.97
CA GLY A 92 6.19 -2.71 17.34
C GLY A 92 4.94 -3.57 17.45
N PRO A 93 4.70 -4.18 18.63
CA PRO A 93 3.64 -5.18 18.83
C PRO A 93 2.22 -4.63 18.79
N LYS A 94 2.09 -3.30 18.89
CA LYS A 94 0.84 -2.54 18.83
C LYS A 94 0.66 -1.78 17.52
N SER A 95 1.54 -1.96 16.52
CA SER A 95 1.37 -1.29 15.24
C SER A 95 0.18 -1.82 14.47
N LEU A 96 -0.37 -1.00 13.56
CA LEU A 96 -1.48 -1.38 12.68
C LEU A 96 -1.18 -2.69 11.95
N TRP A 97 0.04 -2.86 11.41
CA TRP A 97 0.48 -4.11 10.79
C TRP A 97 0.27 -5.31 11.73
N LYS A 98 0.81 -5.24 12.95
CA LYS A 98 0.77 -6.38 13.88
C LYS A 98 -0.65 -6.63 14.38
N ILE A 99 -1.43 -5.57 14.61
CA ILE A 99 -2.84 -5.68 14.99
C ILE A 99 -3.65 -6.33 13.87
N ARG A 100 -3.51 -5.88 12.61
CA ARG A 100 -4.13 -6.50 11.43
C ARG A 100 -3.88 -8.01 11.38
N ASN A 101 -2.64 -8.45 11.60
CA ASN A 101 -2.33 -9.88 11.61
C ASN A 101 -3.06 -10.62 12.75
N LYS A 102 -3.11 -10.04 13.94
CA LYS A 102 -3.84 -10.64 15.07
C LYS A 102 -5.33 -10.76 14.75
N ILE A 103 -5.96 -9.72 14.22
CA ILE A 103 -7.37 -9.77 13.85
C ILE A 103 -7.59 -10.86 12.77
N ALA A 104 -6.72 -10.98 11.77
CA ALA A 104 -6.84 -11.99 10.70
C ALA A 104 -6.78 -13.43 11.20
N HIS A 105 -5.94 -13.69 12.20
CA HIS A 105 -5.68 -15.05 12.66
C HIS A 105 -6.51 -15.44 13.88
N THR A 106 -6.96 -14.49 14.68
CA THR A 106 -7.65 -14.78 15.95
C THR A 106 -9.02 -14.11 16.07
N GLY A 107 -9.46 -13.33 15.07
CA GLY A 107 -10.70 -12.56 15.16
C GLY A 107 -10.68 -11.52 16.28
N LYS A 108 -9.49 -11.04 16.67
CA LYS A 108 -9.32 -10.12 17.80
C LYS A 108 -10.26 -8.92 17.67
N PHE A 109 -11.05 -8.67 18.71
CA PHE A 109 -11.77 -7.41 18.88
C PHE A 109 -10.80 -6.29 19.26
N ILE A 110 -11.06 -5.09 18.74
CA ILE A 110 -10.34 -3.87 19.09
C ILE A 110 -11.33 -2.78 19.47
N GLU A 111 -10.94 -1.95 20.42
CA GLU A 111 -11.81 -0.89 20.89
C GLU A 111 -11.80 0.34 19.97
N LYS A 112 -12.88 1.11 19.99
CA LYS A 112 -13.04 2.28 19.11
C LYS A 112 -11.90 3.30 19.26
N TYR A 113 -11.43 3.57 20.48
CA TYR A 113 -10.33 4.50 20.71
C TYR A 113 -9.00 3.99 20.12
N GLU A 114 -8.76 2.67 20.12
CA GLU A 114 -7.56 2.09 19.48
C GLU A 114 -7.63 2.32 17.96
N VAL A 115 -8.82 2.29 17.41
CA VAL A 115 -9.06 2.55 15.99
C VAL A 115 -8.88 4.01 15.63
N GLU A 116 -9.43 4.93 16.42
CA GLU A 116 -9.25 6.38 16.24
C GLU A 116 -7.77 6.76 16.21
N TYR A 117 -6.96 6.17 17.10
CA TYR A 117 -5.50 6.30 17.10
C TYR A 117 -4.88 5.88 15.75
N PHE A 118 -5.32 4.77 15.17
CA PHE A 118 -4.81 4.33 13.86
C PHE A 118 -5.34 5.16 12.70
N VAL A 119 -6.53 5.75 12.78
CA VAL A 119 -7.10 6.56 11.70
C VAL A 119 -6.26 7.81 11.45
N GLU A 120 -5.84 8.49 12.52
CA GLU A 120 -5.05 9.71 12.43
C GLU A 120 -3.72 9.45 11.68
N TYR A 121 -2.92 8.51 12.18
CA TYR A 121 -1.66 8.13 11.54
C TYR A 121 -1.86 7.43 10.19
N ALA A 122 -2.96 6.68 10.07
CA ALA A 122 -3.61 6.17 8.88
C ALA A 122 -3.54 7.14 7.69
N LYS A 123 -4.27 8.22 7.87
CA LYS A 123 -4.46 9.27 6.87
C LYS A 123 -3.13 9.90 6.48
N PHE A 124 -2.32 10.26 7.46
CA PHE A 124 -0.99 10.83 7.20
C PHE A 124 -0.12 9.90 6.32
N VAL A 125 -0.06 8.60 6.64
CA VAL A 125 0.74 7.63 5.87
C VAL A 125 0.17 7.44 4.47
N ILE A 126 -1.16 7.34 4.33
CA ILE A 126 -1.84 7.24 3.03
C ILE A 126 -1.52 8.46 2.17
N ASP A 127 -1.61 9.67 2.71
CA ASP A 127 -1.33 10.91 1.98
C ASP A 127 0.14 10.99 1.52
N CYS A 128 1.08 10.57 2.37
CA CYS A 128 2.49 10.50 2.00
C CYS A 128 2.75 9.48 0.88
N LEU A 129 2.12 8.30 0.95
CA LEU A 129 2.29 7.25 -0.07
C LEU A 129 1.62 7.62 -1.39
N ASN A 130 0.48 8.32 -1.33
CA ASN A 130 -0.31 8.69 -2.49
C ASN A 130 0.26 9.93 -3.21
N SER A 131 0.77 10.92 -2.46
CA SER A 131 1.44 12.10 -3.05
C SER A 131 2.69 11.73 -3.86
N GLY A 132 3.40 10.68 -3.46
CA GLY A 132 4.53 10.13 -4.19
C GLY A 132 4.16 9.16 -5.33
N LEU A 133 2.89 8.78 -5.46
CA LEU A 133 2.45 7.74 -6.38
C LEU A 133 2.19 8.30 -7.80
N PRO A 134 2.89 7.81 -8.84
CA PRO A 134 2.61 8.20 -10.22
C PRO A 134 1.25 7.70 -10.71
N LYS A 135 0.71 8.36 -11.74
CA LYS A 135 -0.56 7.95 -12.34
C LYS A 135 -0.40 6.63 -13.10
N ARG A 136 -1.51 5.92 -13.31
CA ARG A 136 -1.54 4.68 -14.11
C ARG A 136 -0.90 4.85 -15.50
N SER A 137 -1.06 6.01 -16.13
CA SER A 137 -0.41 6.36 -17.40
C SER A 137 1.12 6.31 -17.31
N ASP A 138 1.69 6.75 -16.20
CA ASP A 138 3.14 6.81 -15.99
C ASP A 138 3.72 5.41 -15.83
N PHE A 139 2.99 4.50 -15.17
CA PHE A 139 3.35 3.08 -15.09
C PHE A 139 3.41 2.44 -16.49
N LEU A 140 2.40 2.69 -17.32
CA LEU A 140 2.33 2.16 -18.69
C LEU A 140 3.50 2.66 -19.54
N THR A 141 3.76 3.97 -19.48
CA THR A 141 4.88 4.60 -20.19
C THR A 141 6.21 4.01 -19.73
N LYS A 142 6.45 3.92 -18.42
CA LYS A 142 7.69 3.37 -17.86
C LYS A 142 7.89 1.91 -18.28
N LYS A 143 6.84 1.07 -18.22
CA LYS A 143 6.90 -0.34 -18.65
C LYS A 143 7.23 -0.47 -20.14
N ARG A 144 6.62 0.37 -20.98
CA ARG A 144 6.89 0.39 -22.43
C ARG A 144 8.35 0.73 -22.74
N ILE A 145 8.90 1.75 -22.08
CA ILE A 145 10.31 2.16 -22.26
C ILE A 145 11.25 1.02 -21.87
N VAL A 146 11.01 0.36 -20.73
CA VAL A 146 11.84 -0.75 -20.27
C VAL A 146 11.77 -1.94 -21.22
N MET A 147 10.58 -2.27 -21.75
CA MET A 147 10.43 -3.34 -22.73
C MET A 147 11.18 -3.04 -24.03
N HIS A 148 11.09 -1.82 -24.57
CA HIS A 148 11.82 -1.45 -25.79
C HIS A 148 13.33 -1.56 -25.59
N LYS A 149 13.86 -1.07 -24.46
CA LYS A 149 15.29 -1.20 -24.14
C LYS A 149 15.75 -2.65 -24.08
N ARG A 150 14.96 -3.56 -23.50
CA ARG A 150 15.32 -4.99 -23.44
C ARG A 150 15.39 -5.64 -24.81
N ILE A 151 14.48 -5.25 -25.71
CA ILE A 151 14.47 -5.71 -27.10
C ILE A 151 15.70 -5.18 -27.85
N GLU A 152 16.04 -3.90 -27.68
CA GLU A 152 17.24 -3.27 -28.27
C GLU A 152 18.55 -3.88 -27.74
N GLU A 153 18.58 -4.27 -26.46
CA GLU A 153 19.73 -4.90 -25.80
C GLU A 153 19.84 -6.41 -26.09
N GLY A 154 18.93 -7.00 -26.87
CA GLY A 154 18.95 -8.43 -27.21
C GLY A 154 18.71 -9.38 -26.03
N ASN A 155 18.16 -8.86 -24.91
CA ASN A 155 17.81 -9.65 -23.73
C ASN A 155 16.41 -10.24 -23.88
N ASP A 156 16.22 -11.06 -24.92
CA ASP A 156 15.04 -11.93 -25.06
C ASP A 156 15.34 -13.26 -24.35
N PHE A 157 15.00 -13.34 -23.05
CA PHE A 157 14.70 -14.62 -22.43
C PHE A 157 13.18 -14.70 -22.23
N PHE A 158 12.62 -15.71 -22.92
CA PHE A 158 11.24 -16.20 -22.86
C PHE A 158 10.69 -16.29 -21.43
#